data_AF-A0A7S2G4Y4-F1
#
_entry.id   AF-A0A7S2G4Y4-F1
#
_cell.length_a   1.000
_cell.length_b   1.000
_cell.length_c   1.000
_cell.angle_alpha   90.00
_cell.angle_beta   90.00
_cell.angle_gamma   90.00
#
_symmetry.space_group_name_H-M   'P 1'
#
loop_
_entity.id
_entity.type
_entity.pdbx_description
1 polymer ?
#
loop_
_entity_poly.entity_id
_entity_poly.type
_entity_poly.pdbx_seq_one_letter_code
_entity_poly.pdbx_strand_id
1 'polypeptide(L)'
;MFSRMISPRIVKTTHSQLIRQVTSGTSGFQFGELRTRAVRIVEVGPRDGLQNEKQEVSTDDKVELINLLECAGLRSIEATAFVSPKWVPQMADAAEVLRRAPRQDGVILSALTPNLKGLEAALEARAQEVAVFGAASESFSRKNTNCSIDE
;
A
#
# COMPACT_ATOMS: atom_id res chain seq x y z
N MET A 1 2.26 -34.87 62.13
CA MET A 1 1.82 -35.23 60.76
C MET A 1 0.46 -34.61 60.52
N PHE A 2 0.32 -33.82 59.45
CA PHE A 2 -0.88 -33.14 58.96
C PHE A 2 -1.51 -32.03 59.81
N SER A 3 -1.34 -30.79 59.36
CA SER A 3 -2.27 -29.69 59.66
C SER A 3 -2.46 -28.79 58.44
N ARG A 4 -3.71 -28.81 57.93
CA ARG A 4 -4.52 -27.79 57.26
C ARG A 4 -3.91 -26.82 56.22
N MET A 5 -4.57 -26.85 55.05
CA MET A 5 -5.29 -25.73 54.39
C MET A 5 -4.50 -24.44 54.11
N ILE A 6 -4.43 -24.06 52.82
CA ILE A 6 -4.62 -22.71 52.24
C ILE A 6 -3.88 -22.63 50.88
N SER A 7 -4.62 -22.17 49.86
CA SER A 7 -4.11 -21.79 48.53
C SER A 7 -3.16 -20.60 48.61
N PRO A 8 -2.10 -20.55 47.77
CA PRO A 8 -1.47 -19.28 47.41
C PRO A 8 -1.41 -19.08 45.90
N ARG A 9 -2.17 -18.08 45.43
CA ARG A 9 -1.85 -17.34 44.20
C ARG A 9 -0.50 -16.67 44.38
N ILE A 10 0.35 -16.81 43.36
CA ILE A 10 1.67 -16.19 43.29
C ILE A 10 1.52 -14.68 43.10
N VAL A 11 2.18 -13.96 43.99
CA VAL A 11 2.39 -12.52 44.05
C VAL A 11 3.61 -12.18 43.21
N LYS A 12 3.49 -11.25 42.24
CA LYS A 12 4.45 -10.15 41.99
C LYS A 12 3.76 -9.06 41.18
N THR A 13 3.52 -7.89 41.76
CA THR A 13 3.96 -6.60 41.21
C THR A 13 3.77 -5.56 42.30
N THR A 14 4.86 -4.84 42.51
CA THR A 14 5.16 -4.06 43.70
C THR A 14 5.02 -2.59 43.34
N HIS A 15 4.52 -1.84 44.32
CA HIS A 15 4.72 -0.43 44.56
C HIS A 15 3.73 0.62 44.01
N SER A 16 3.16 1.29 45.01
CA SER A 16 2.99 2.74 45.10
C SER A 16 1.61 3.27 44.74
N GLN A 17 0.66 2.94 45.63
CA GLN A 17 -0.37 3.89 46.03
C GLN A 17 0.25 5.23 46.47
N LEU A 18 -0.58 6.28 46.42
CA LEU A 18 -0.44 7.60 47.06
C LEU A 18 0.37 8.65 46.30
N ILE A 19 -0.31 9.39 45.42
CA ILE A 19 -0.22 10.85 45.47
C ILE A 19 -1.64 11.40 45.53
N ARG A 20 -1.86 12.14 46.61
CA ARG A 20 -3.10 12.72 47.09
C ARG A 20 -3.65 13.75 46.11
N GLN A 21 -4.97 13.91 46.15
CA GLN A 21 -5.66 15.14 45.77
C GLN A 21 -4.85 16.35 46.29
N VAL A 22 -4.37 17.17 45.36
CA VAL A 22 -4.11 18.59 45.61
C VAL A 22 -5.17 19.36 44.85
N THR A 23 -5.80 20.20 45.63
CA THR A 23 -6.94 21.07 45.40
C THR A 23 -6.78 22.08 44.26
N SER A 24 -7.95 22.43 43.73
CA SER A 24 -8.36 23.77 43.28
C SER A 24 -7.62 24.41 42.10
N GLY A 25 -8.33 24.42 40.97
CA GLY A 25 -8.51 25.63 40.15
C GLY A 25 -7.31 26.08 39.32
N THR A 26 -7.16 25.51 38.12
CA THR A 26 -6.83 26.29 36.92
C THR A 26 -7.15 25.47 35.67
N SER A 27 -7.96 26.08 34.79
CA SER A 27 -8.23 25.74 33.38
C SER A 27 -7.57 24.47 32.84
N GLY A 28 -8.36 23.44 32.60
CA GLY A 28 -7.94 22.23 31.91
C GLY A 28 -7.50 22.53 30.49
N PHE A 29 -6.20 22.42 30.24
CA PHE A 29 -5.70 22.07 28.92
C PHE A 29 -5.77 20.54 28.82
N GLN A 30 -6.78 20.05 28.09
CA GLN A 30 -6.79 18.68 27.61
C GLN A 30 -5.56 18.50 26.72
N PHE A 31 -4.60 17.66 27.13
CA PHE A 31 -3.63 17.09 26.20
C PHE A 31 -4.43 16.26 25.21
N GLY A 32 -4.70 16.86 24.04
CA GLY A 32 -5.33 16.18 22.92
C GLY A 32 -4.59 14.88 22.65
N GLU A 33 -5.35 13.81 22.60
CA GLU A 33 -4.96 12.48 22.16
C GLU A 33 -4.00 12.62 20.96
N LEU A 34 -2.73 12.22 21.15
CA LEU A 34 -1.73 12.22 20.08
C LEU A 34 -2.23 11.24 19.02
N ARG A 35 -2.96 11.74 18.02
CA ARG A 35 -3.22 10.99 16.80
C ARG A 35 -1.86 10.63 16.24
N THR A 36 -1.53 9.33 16.26
CA THR A 36 -0.42 8.79 15.50
C THR A 36 -0.57 9.30 14.07
N ARG A 37 0.28 10.22 13.64
CA ARG A 37 0.31 10.74 12.27
C ARG A 37 0.91 9.65 11.39
N ALA A 38 0.12 8.62 11.11
CA ALA A 38 0.49 7.55 10.20
C ALA A 38 0.49 8.10 8.77
N VAL A 39 1.61 7.92 8.07
CA VAL A 39 1.76 8.26 6.65
C VAL A 39 1.76 6.94 5.86
N ARG A 40 0.94 6.87 4.81
CA ARG A 40 1.00 5.77 3.84
C ARG A 40 1.88 6.21 2.68
N ILE A 41 2.92 5.42 2.39
CA ILE A 41 3.73 5.55 1.19
C ILE A 41 3.13 4.62 0.12
N VAL A 42 2.88 5.17 -1.06
CA VAL A 42 2.53 4.40 -2.25
C VAL A 42 3.74 4.45 -3.17
N GLU A 43 4.38 3.31 -3.36
CA GLU A 43 5.56 3.20 -4.21
C GLU A 43 5.12 2.99 -5.65
N VAL A 44 5.59 3.87 -6.54
CA VAL A 44 5.18 3.89 -7.95
C VAL A 44 6.36 3.61 -8.89
N GLY A 45 7.56 3.38 -8.36
CA GLY A 45 8.78 3.09 -9.11
C GLY A 45 8.64 1.96 -10.13
N PRO A 46 8.06 0.79 -9.80
CA PRO A 46 7.87 -0.30 -10.76
C PRO A 46 6.99 0.07 -11.96
N ARG A 47 6.06 1.03 -11.81
CA ARG A 47 5.19 1.52 -12.89
C ARG A 47 5.71 2.84 -13.46
N ASP A 48 5.51 3.94 -12.74
CA ASP A 48 5.76 5.31 -13.22
C ASP A 48 7.25 5.60 -13.38
N GLY A 49 8.07 5.05 -12.48
CA GLY A 49 9.51 5.15 -12.57
C GLY A 49 10.01 4.47 -13.85
N LEU A 50 9.78 3.15 -13.95
CA LEU A 50 10.24 2.37 -15.09
C LEU A 50 9.65 2.83 -16.43
N GLN A 51 8.39 3.29 -16.46
CA GLN A 51 7.74 3.78 -17.67
C GLN A 51 8.54 4.89 -18.39
N ASN A 52 9.30 5.69 -17.65
CA ASN A 52 10.09 6.80 -18.20
C ASN A 52 11.57 6.46 -18.44
N GLU A 53 11.98 5.23 -18.11
CA GLU A 53 13.35 4.78 -18.35
C GLU A 53 13.59 4.44 -19.81
N LYS A 54 14.76 4.83 -20.32
CA LYS A 54 15.14 4.58 -21.73
C LYS A 54 15.52 3.13 -21.98
N GLN A 55 16.05 2.47 -20.96
CA GLN A 55 16.50 1.10 -21.05
C GLN A 55 15.35 0.15 -20.72
N GLU A 56 15.15 -0.83 -21.60
CA GLU A 56 14.20 -1.90 -21.33
C GLU A 56 14.68 -2.72 -20.14
N VAL A 57 13.82 -2.84 -19.14
CA VAL A 57 14.05 -3.65 -17.95
C VAL A 57 13.32 -4.98 -18.14
N SER A 58 14.02 -6.09 -17.89
CA SER A 58 13.47 -7.42 -18.08
C SER A 58 12.31 -7.68 -17.11
N THR A 59 11.41 -8.61 -17.47
CA THR A 59 10.33 -9.05 -16.58
C THR A 59 10.87 -9.60 -15.25
N ASP A 60 12.01 -10.31 -15.30
CA ASP A 60 12.64 -10.89 -14.12
C ASP A 60 13.11 -9.79 -13.15
N ASP A 61 13.76 -8.76 -13.68
CA ASP A 61 14.23 -7.62 -12.88
C ASP A 61 13.07 -6.80 -12.31
N LYS A 62 11.95 -6.66 -13.04
CA LYS A 62 10.73 -5.99 -12.53
C LYS A 62 10.13 -6.76 -11.36
N VAL A 63 10.04 -8.08 -11.47
CA VAL A 63 9.52 -8.95 -10.41
C VAL A 63 10.44 -8.89 -9.19
N GLU A 64 11.76 -8.93 -9.39
CA GLU A 64 12.72 -8.82 -8.29
C GLU A 64 12.68 -7.44 -7.64
N LEU A 65 12.52 -6.36 -8.41
CA LEU A 65 12.32 -5.02 -7.85
C LEU A 65 11.11 -4.99 -6.91
N ILE A 66 9.96 -5.53 -7.33
CA ILE A 66 8.76 -5.60 -6.48
C ILE A 66 9.05 -6.41 -5.21
N ASN A 67 9.71 -7.56 -5.33
CA ASN A 67 10.11 -8.38 -4.19
C ASN A 67 10.98 -7.62 -3.17
N LEU A 68 11.98 -6.87 -3.65
CA LEU A 68 12.84 -6.05 -2.81
C LEU A 68 12.07 -4.92 -2.11
N LEU A 69 11.11 -4.31 -2.80
CA LEU A 69 10.24 -3.27 -2.23
C LEU A 69 9.32 -3.83 -1.13
N GLU A 70 8.76 -5.03 -1.33
CA GLU A 70 8.01 -5.73 -0.28
C GLU A 70 8.91 -6.02 0.94
N CYS A 71 10.12 -6.54 0.70
CA CYS A 71 11.10 -6.84 1.75
C CYS A 71 11.57 -5.59 2.51
N ALA A 72 11.56 -4.42 1.87
CA ALA A 72 11.83 -3.13 2.50
C ALA A 72 10.68 -2.65 3.42
N GLY A 73 9.55 -3.36 3.44
CA GLY A 73 8.41 -3.10 4.30
C GLY A 73 7.33 -2.22 3.67
N LEU A 74 7.39 -1.96 2.36
CA LEU A 74 6.36 -1.23 1.65
C LEU A 74 5.08 -2.08 1.53
N ARG A 75 3.94 -1.45 1.78
CA ARG A 75 2.63 -2.12 1.83
C ARG A 75 1.72 -1.77 0.66
N SER A 76 2.12 -0.82 -0.17
CA SER A 76 1.30 -0.32 -1.28
C SER A 76 2.22 0.00 -2.43
N ILE A 77 2.19 -0.85 -3.45
CA ILE A 77 3.11 -0.81 -4.58
C ILE A 77 2.28 -0.83 -5.85
N GLU A 78 2.46 0.17 -6.70
CA GLU A 78 1.92 0.18 -8.05
C GLU A 78 2.86 -0.61 -8.97
N ALA A 79 2.52 -1.87 -9.19
CA ALA A 79 3.40 -2.86 -9.78
C ALA A 79 3.57 -2.69 -11.29
N THR A 80 2.51 -2.29 -11.99
CA THR A 80 2.50 -2.22 -13.47
C THR A 80 1.32 -1.43 -14.03
N ALA A 81 1.21 -1.31 -15.35
CA ALA A 81 0.12 -0.66 -16.07
C ALA A 81 -0.36 -1.47 -17.27
N PHE A 82 -1.68 -1.68 -17.38
CA PHE A 82 -2.32 -2.29 -18.55
C PHE A 82 -2.62 -1.24 -19.61
N VAL A 83 -1.55 -0.68 -20.16
CA VAL A 83 -1.56 0.33 -21.23
C VAL A 83 -1.20 -0.33 -22.56
N SER A 84 -1.34 0.41 -23.67
CA SER A 84 -0.96 -0.09 -24.98
C SER A 84 0.57 -0.25 -25.10
N PRO A 85 1.09 -1.47 -25.38
CA PRO A 85 2.53 -1.72 -25.53
C PRO A 85 3.18 -0.90 -26.66
N LYS A 86 2.38 -0.50 -27.66
CA LYS A 86 2.84 0.37 -28.74
C LYS A 86 3.26 1.75 -28.23
N TRP A 87 2.59 2.26 -27.20
CA TRP A 87 2.82 3.61 -26.66
C TRP A 87 3.74 3.57 -25.45
N VAL A 88 3.67 2.50 -24.66
CA VAL A 88 4.53 2.30 -23.49
C VAL A 88 5.13 0.88 -23.55
N PRO A 89 6.21 0.68 -24.33
CA PRO A 89 6.85 -0.62 -24.49
C PRO A 89 7.32 -1.23 -23.17
N GLN A 90 7.77 -0.40 -22.23
CA GLN A 90 8.22 -0.84 -20.91
C GLN A 90 7.16 -1.64 -20.14
N MET A 91 5.87 -1.40 -20.40
CA MET A 91 4.75 -2.05 -19.70
C MET A 91 4.14 -3.20 -20.52
N ALA A 92 4.77 -3.64 -21.60
CA ALA A 92 4.27 -4.70 -22.47
C ALA A 92 4.06 -6.05 -21.74
N ASP A 93 4.82 -6.29 -20.68
CA ASP A 93 4.85 -7.51 -19.88
C ASP A 93 4.01 -7.40 -18.59
N ALA A 94 3.12 -6.40 -18.48
CA ALA A 94 2.34 -6.11 -17.27
C ALA A 94 1.65 -7.33 -16.66
N ALA A 95 0.97 -8.12 -17.49
CA ALA A 95 0.25 -9.30 -17.03
C ALA A 95 1.20 -10.35 -16.42
N GLU A 96 2.41 -10.49 -16.98
CA GLU A 96 3.40 -11.46 -16.53
C GLU A 96 4.07 -11.02 -15.24
N VAL A 97 4.44 -9.73 -15.14
CA VAL A 97 4.95 -9.13 -13.91
C VAL A 97 3.95 -9.33 -12.78
N LEU A 98 2.67 -8.99 -12.99
CA LEU A 98 1.67 -9.06 -11.93
C LEU A 98 1.35 -10.49 -11.48
N ARG A 99 1.44 -11.47 -12.39
CA ARG A 99 1.26 -12.90 -12.07
C ARG A 99 2.43 -13.47 -11.28
N ARG A 100 3.65 -13.00 -11.57
CA ARG A 100 4.90 -13.52 -10.97
C ARG A 100 5.34 -12.78 -9.72
N ALA A 101 4.89 -11.54 -9.52
CA ALA A 101 5.21 -10.75 -8.35
C ALA A 101 4.82 -11.49 -7.06
N PRO A 102 5.67 -11.46 -6.03
CA PRO A 102 5.30 -11.98 -4.72
C PRO A 102 4.12 -11.18 -4.15
N ARG A 103 3.45 -11.74 -3.15
CA ARG A 103 2.33 -11.10 -2.45
C ARG A 103 2.45 -11.40 -0.97
N GLN A 104 3.38 -10.73 -0.30
CA GLN A 104 3.52 -10.87 1.14
C GLN A 104 2.26 -10.39 1.87
N ASP A 105 1.98 -11.00 3.02
CA ASP A 105 0.80 -10.66 3.82
C ASP A 105 0.78 -9.17 4.18
N GLY A 106 -0.34 -8.52 3.85
CA GLY A 106 -0.55 -7.08 4.09
C GLY A 106 0.06 -6.15 3.03
N VAL A 107 0.63 -6.68 1.94
CA VAL A 107 1.01 -5.89 0.77
C VAL A 107 -0.13 -5.87 -0.25
N ILE A 108 -0.38 -4.70 -0.81
CA ILE A 108 -1.31 -4.50 -1.92
C ILE A 108 -0.50 -4.14 -3.16
N LEU A 109 -0.64 -4.96 -4.20
CA LEU A 109 -0.15 -4.65 -5.55
C LEU A 109 -1.29 -4.08 -6.39
N SER A 110 -1.14 -2.81 -6.79
CA SER A 110 -2.06 -2.15 -7.71
C SER A 110 -1.53 -2.15 -9.14
N ALA A 111 -2.44 -2.06 -10.11
CA ALA A 111 -2.09 -1.87 -11.51
C ALA A 111 -2.92 -0.74 -12.14
N LEU A 112 -2.28 0.08 -12.98
CA LEU A 112 -2.95 1.16 -13.70
C LEU A 112 -3.80 0.62 -14.85
N THR A 113 -5.04 1.07 -14.97
CA THR A 113 -5.96 0.66 -16.05
C THR A 113 -6.60 1.91 -16.68
N PRO A 114 -6.11 2.38 -17.85
CA PRO A 114 -6.56 3.63 -18.48
C PRO A 114 -7.95 3.57 -19.10
N ASN A 115 -8.45 2.36 -19.38
CA ASN A 115 -9.70 2.12 -20.07
C ASN A 115 -10.22 0.71 -19.75
N LEU A 116 -11.44 0.39 -20.22
CA LEU A 116 -12.10 -0.88 -19.95
C LEU A 116 -11.28 -2.10 -20.41
N LYS A 117 -10.61 -2.01 -21.56
CA LYS A 117 -9.76 -3.10 -22.05
C LYS A 117 -8.57 -3.37 -21.12
N GLY A 118 -7.94 -2.30 -20.60
CA GLY A 118 -6.88 -2.43 -19.61
C GLY A 118 -7.38 -3.04 -18.31
N LEU A 119 -8.59 -2.67 -17.88
CA LEU A 119 -9.25 -3.24 -16.71
C LEU A 119 -9.54 -4.74 -16.87
N GLU A 120 -10.09 -5.16 -18.01
CA GLU A 120 -10.34 -6.58 -18.31
C GLU A 120 -9.04 -7.40 -18.23
N ALA A 121 -7.95 -6.92 -18.84
CA ALA A 121 -6.65 -7.58 -18.78
C ALA A 121 -6.08 -7.63 -17.34
N ALA A 122 -6.29 -6.58 -16.54
CA ALA A 122 -5.89 -6.55 -15.13
C ALA A 122 -6.66 -7.56 -14.28
N LEU A 123 -7.95 -7.73 -14.55
CA LEU A 123 -8.80 -8.73 -13.89
C LEU A 123 -8.34 -10.15 -14.24
N GLU A 124 -8.04 -10.41 -15.52
CA GLU A 124 -7.49 -11.70 -15.96
C GLU A 124 -6.13 -12.02 -15.31
N ALA A 125 -5.31 -10.98 -15.10
CA ALA A 125 -4.02 -11.08 -14.39
C ALA A 125 -4.17 -11.12 -12.85
N ARG A 126 -5.40 -11.06 -12.32
CA ARG A 126 -5.74 -11.08 -10.89
C ARG A 126 -5.14 -9.92 -10.09
N ALA A 127 -5.24 -8.71 -10.62
CA ALA A 127 -4.93 -7.49 -9.85
C ALA A 127 -5.76 -7.42 -8.56
N GLN A 128 -5.13 -7.05 -7.44
CA GLN A 128 -5.81 -6.87 -6.15
C GLN A 128 -6.48 -5.50 -6.06
N GLU A 129 -5.83 -4.49 -6.63
CA GLU A 129 -6.31 -3.12 -6.73
C GLU A 129 -6.04 -2.61 -8.14
N VAL A 130 -6.95 -1.78 -8.67
CA VAL A 130 -6.76 -1.10 -9.94
C VAL A 130 -6.77 0.40 -9.72
N ALA A 131 -5.80 1.08 -10.31
CA ALA A 131 -5.74 2.52 -10.35
C ALA A 131 -6.34 3.01 -11.67
N VAL A 132 -7.36 3.87 -11.58
CA VAL A 132 -7.95 4.55 -12.73
C VAL A 132 -7.47 6.00 -12.73
N PHE A 133 -7.21 6.55 -13.90
CA PHE A 133 -6.93 7.97 -14.04
C PHE A 133 -7.95 8.59 -15.00
N GLY A 134 -8.61 9.64 -14.51
CA GLY A 134 -9.43 10.51 -15.33
C GLY A 134 -8.67 11.77 -15.71
N ALA A 135 -9.16 12.46 -16.72
CA ALA A 135 -8.66 13.78 -17.11
C ALA A 135 -9.73 14.84 -16.85
N ALA A 136 -9.35 15.98 -16.27
CA ALA A 136 -10.23 17.15 -16.20
C ALA A 136 -10.36 17.90 -17.55
N SER A 137 -9.66 17.44 -18.59
CA SER A 137 -9.61 18.04 -19.93
C SER A 137 -9.91 17.00 -20.98
N GLU A 138 -10.90 17.28 -21.82
CA GLU A 138 -11.31 16.44 -22.96
C GLU A 138 -10.14 16.12 -23.90
N SER A 139 -9.30 17.12 -24.15
CA SER A 139 -8.13 16.96 -25.00
C SER A 139 -7.05 16.06 -24.37
N PHE A 140 -6.97 16.06 -23.04
CA PHE A 140 -6.02 15.21 -22.31
C PHE A 140 -6.55 13.78 -22.18
N SER A 141 -7.86 13.58 -21.97
CA SER A 141 -8.50 12.25 -21.98
C SER A 141 -8.24 11.57 -23.32
N ARG A 142 -8.66 12.19 -24.43
CA ARG A 142 -8.48 11.59 -25.76
C ARG A 142 -7.04 11.27 -26.11
N LYS A 143 -6.07 12.11 -25.72
CA LYS A 143 -4.66 11.87 -26.01
C LYS A 143 -4.03 10.75 -25.17
N ASN A 144 -4.47 10.57 -23.92
CA ASN A 144 -3.83 9.65 -22.98
C ASN A 144 -4.58 8.32 -22.80
N THR A 145 -5.91 8.34 -22.81
CA THR A 145 -6.77 7.15 -22.62
C THR A 145 -7.48 6.71 -23.90
N ASN A 146 -7.48 7.56 -24.95
CA ASN A 146 -8.20 7.34 -26.22
C ASN A 146 -9.73 7.21 -26.05
N CYS A 147 -10.27 7.84 -25.00
CA CYS A 147 -11.71 8.01 -24.74
C CYS A 147 -12.00 9.48 -24.36
N SER A 148 -13.29 9.85 -24.35
CA SER A 148 -13.77 11.13 -23.80
C SER A 148 -13.75 11.13 -22.26
N ILE A 149 -14.27 12.17 -21.61
CA ILE A 149 -14.44 12.14 -20.14
C ILE A 149 -15.66 11.29 -19.73
N ASP A 150 -16.70 11.25 -20.56
CA ASP A 150 -17.95 10.53 -20.27
C ASP A 150 -17.85 9.01 -20.49
N GLU A 151 -16.88 8.56 -21.29
CA GLU A 151 -16.60 7.14 -21.61
C GLU A 151 -15.60 6.51 -20.63
#